data_AF-A0A507F962-F1
#
_entry.id   AF-A0A507F962-F1
#
_cell.length_a   1.000
_cell.length_b   1.000
_cell.length_c   1.000
_cell.angle_alpha   90.00
_cell.angle_beta   90.00
_cell.angle_gamma   90.00
#
_symmetry.space_group_name_H-M   'P 1'
#
loop_
_entity.id
_entity.type
_entity.pdbx_description
1 polymer ?
#
loop_
_entity_poly.entity_id
_entity_poly.type
_entity_poly.pdbx_seq_one_letter_code
_entity_poly.pdbx_strand_id
1 'polypeptide(L)'
;MSVIPTTLLVLLFALFTATSITAAPAPAPVPQEGKPADIDCMVAWSEYNCCAENLKTSTGKVLVHAMGNGKACPISLIRKEYCLVGDEDCTGANTASIGAAANHWVVGTSVAGAVLIGLL
;
A
#
# COMPACT_ATOMS: atom_id res chain seq x y z
N MET A 1 27.61 71.44 -23.74
CA MET A 1 26.16 71.24 -23.48
C MET A 1 25.54 70.94 -24.85
N SER A 2 25.47 69.67 -25.22
CA SER A 2 25.08 69.28 -26.60
C SER A 2 23.56 69.14 -26.66
N VAL A 3 22.92 70.04 -27.40
CA VAL A 3 21.47 70.07 -27.58
C VAL A 3 21.14 69.08 -28.70
N ILE A 4 20.60 67.92 -28.35
CA ILE A 4 20.10 66.98 -29.36
C ILE A 4 18.87 67.66 -29.99
N PRO A 5 18.85 67.91 -31.31
CA PRO A 5 17.72 68.56 -31.95
C PRO A 5 16.49 67.65 -31.78
N THR A 6 15.37 68.25 -31.39
CA THR A 6 14.09 67.55 -31.15
C THR A 6 13.64 66.71 -32.34
N THR A 7 14.08 67.06 -33.55
CA THR A 7 13.89 66.29 -34.78
C THR A 7 14.57 64.92 -34.77
N LEU A 8 15.75 64.79 -34.15
CA LEU A 8 16.48 63.53 -34.04
C LEU A 8 15.83 62.59 -33.02
N LEU A 9 15.26 63.14 -31.94
CA LEU A 9 14.51 62.37 -30.94
C LEU A 9 13.22 61.77 -31.53
N VAL A 10 12.53 62.54 -32.39
CA VAL A 10 11.31 62.08 -33.10
C VAL A 10 11.64 60.97 -34.10
N LEU A 11 12.75 61.08 -34.83
CA LEU A 11 13.21 60.02 -35.75
C LEU A 11 13.56 58.72 -35.03
N LEU A 12 14.21 58.80 -33.86
CA LEU A 12 14.52 57.63 -33.03
C LEU A 12 13.25 56.94 -32.51
N PHE A 13 12.24 57.70 -32.08
CA PHE A 13 10.95 57.14 -31.66
C PHE A 13 10.20 56.50 -32.84
N ALA A 14 10.21 57.12 -34.02
CA ALA A 14 9.57 56.58 -35.21
C ALA A 14 10.20 55.25 -35.69
N LEU A 15 11.53 55.13 -35.60
CA LEU A 15 12.26 53.89 -35.88
C LEU A 15 11.94 52.80 -34.84
N PHE A 16 11.76 53.18 -33.57
CA PHE A 16 11.41 52.23 -32.51
C PHE A 16 10.00 51.64 -32.68
N THR A 17 9.03 52.43 -33.18
CA THR A 17 7.65 51.96 -33.36
C THR A 17 7.43 51.09 -34.61
N ALA A 18 8.35 51.10 -35.57
CA ALA A 18 8.21 50.33 -36.81
C ALA A 18 8.68 48.87 -36.70
N THR A 19 9.36 48.51 -35.61
CA THR A 19 9.72 47.11 -35.32
C THR A 19 8.56 46.45 -34.60
N SER A 20 7.44 46.26 -35.30
CA SER A 20 6.37 45.38 -34.85
C SER A 20 6.96 43.98 -34.75
N ILE A 21 7.39 43.61 -33.54
CA ILE A 21 7.74 42.25 -33.16
C ILE A 21 6.46 41.46 -33.40
N THR A 22 6.37 40.81 -34.56
CA THR A 22 5.38 39.76 -34.81
C THR A 22 5.68 38.68 -33.78
N ALA A 23 5.03 38.77 -32.62
CA ALA A 23 5.03 37.72 -31.62
C ALA A 23 4.49 36.48 -32.33
N ALA A 24 5.39 35.56 -32.66
CA ALA A 24 5.00 34.25 -33.14
C ALA A 24 3.94 33.70 -32.16
N PRO A 25 2.87 33.06 -32.66
CA PRO A 25 1.89 32.45 -31.78
C PRO A 25 2.65 31.53 -30.82
N ALA A 26 2.47 31.75 -29.52
CA ALA A 26 3.13 30.96 -28.50
C ALA A 26 2.89 29.47 -28.83
N PRO A 27 3.94 28.63 -28.84
CA PRO A 27 3.74 27.20 -29.02
C PRO A 27 2.71 26.74 -27.98
N ALA A 28 1.79 25.87 -28.40
CA ALA A 28 0.79 25.31 -27.50
C ALA A 28 1.47 24.81 -26.21
N PRO A 29 0.85 24.95 -25.04
CA PRO A 29 1.43 24.43 -23.81
C PRO A 29 1.69 22.94 -24.00
N VAL A 30 2.97 22.57 -24.06
CA VAL A 30 3.38 21.16 -24.02
C VAL A 30 2.84 20.57 -22.71
N PRO A 31 2.26 19.35 -22.73
CA PRO A 31 1.90 18.65 -21.51
C PRO A 31 3.10 18.68 -20.57
N GLN A 32 2.93 19.36 -19.44
CA GLN A 32 3.96 19.37 -18.41
C GLN A 32 3.94 17.95 -17.83
N GLU A 33 4.94 17.14 -18.20
CA GLU A 33 5.20 15.83 -17.59
C GLU A 33 5.33 16.07 -16.07
N GLY A 34 4.27 15.75 -15.32
CA GLY A 34 4.28 15.89 -13.88
C GLY A 34 5.34 14.96 -13.28
N LYS A 35 5.91 15.33 -12.13
CA LYS A 35 6.77 14.43 -11.35
C LYS A 35 6.06 13.07 -11.26
N PRO A 36 6.74 11.94 -11.56
CA PRO A 36 6.15 10.61 -11.41
C PRO A 36 5.55 10.46 -10.00
N ALA A 37 4.36 9.89 -9.91
CA ALA A 37 3.74 9.61 -8.62
C ALA A 37 4.66 8.69 -7.80
N ASP A 38 4.82 9.00 -6.52
CA ASP A 38 5.53 8.14 -5.59
C ASP A 38 4.59 6.95 -5.24
N ILE A 39 5.05 5.72 -5.48
CA ILE A 39 4.27 4.50 -5.27
C ILE A 39 4.95 3.67 -4.19
N ASP A 40 4.22 3.38 -3.12
CA ASP A 40 4.69 2.49 -2.06
C ASP A 40 4.63 1.03 -2.51
N CYS A 41 5.55 0.21 -1.98
CA CYS A 41 5.50 -1.22 -2.22
C CYS A 41 4.18 -1.84 -1.72
N MET A 42 3.58 -2.68 -2.56
CA MET A 42 2.39 -3.45 -2.19
C MET A 42 2.73 -4.94 -2.14
N VAL A 43 2.43 -5.58 -1.01
CA VAL A 43 2.67 -7.01 -0.77
C VAL A 43 1.32 -7.69 -0.55
N ALA A 44 1.06 -8.76 -1.31
CA ALA A 44 -0.01 -9.71 -1.00
C ALA A 44 0.51 -10.73 0.00
N TRP A 45 -0.20 -10.91 1.11
CA TRP A 45 0.11 -11.95 2.09
C TRP A 45 -0.75 -13.18 1.83
N SER A 46 -0.14 -14.35 1.99
CA SER A 46 -0.87 -15.63 1.96
C SER A 46 -1.63 -15.83 3.26
N GLU A 47 -2.55 -16.80 3.27
CA GLU A 47 -3.15 -17.29 4.51
C GLU A 47 -2.07 -17.73 5.50
N TYR A 48 -2.39 -17.61 6.79
CA TYR A 48 -1.49 -18.10 7.82
C TYR A 48 -1.43 -19.63 7.80
N ASN A 49 -0.22 -20.16 7.91
CA ASN A 49 -0.03 -21.57 8.22
C ASN A 49 -0.57 -21.88 9.60
N CYS A 50 -0.85 -23.17 9.80
CA CYS A 50 -1.35 -23.60 11.08
C CYS A 50 -0.44 -23.30 12.25
N CYS A 51 -1.08 -22.96 13.37
CA CYS A 51 -0.39 -22.73 14.63
C CYS A 51 0.41 -23.96 15.05
N ALA A 52 1.73 -23.81 15.03
CA ALA A 52 2.69 -24.79 15.53
C ALA A 52 3.54 -24.11 16.60
N GLU A 53 3.70 -24.75 17.75
CA GLU A 53 4.53 -24.20 18.85
C GLU A 53 4.14 -22.76 19.27
N ASN A 54 2.84 -22.43 19.22
CA ASN A 54 2.28 -21.09 19.48
C ASN A 54 2.65 -20.01 18.46
N LEU A 55 3.14 -20.38 17.27
CA LEU A 55 3.45 -19.46 16.19
C LEU A 55 2.73 -19.84 14.91
N LYS A 56 2.19 -18.83 14.23
CA LYS A 56 1.69 -18.93 12.85
C LYS A 56 2.57 -18.10 11.93
N THR A 57 2.72 -18.58 10.70
CA THR A 57 3.60 -17.96 9.70
C THR A 57 2.83 -17.70 8.42
N SER A 58 2.98 -16.50 7.85
CA SER A 58 2.47 -16.17 6.52
C SER A 58 3.62 -15.71 5.63
N THR A 59 3.52 -16.04 4.35
CA THR A 59 4.47 -15.62 3.31
C THR A 59 3.82 -14.60 2.39
N GLY A 60 4.57 -13.54 2.10
CA GLY A 60 4.16 -12.46 1.22
C GLY A 60 4.76 -12.59 -0.17
N LYS A 61 4.11 -11.94 -1.14
CA LYS A 61 4.64 -11.71 -2.50
C LYS A 61 4.46 -10.25 -2.87
N VAL A 62 5.50 -9.63 -3.40
CA VAL A 62 5.41 -8.26 -3.93
C VAL A 62 4.52 -8.26 -5.17
N LEU A 63 3.45 -7.45 -5.14
CA LEU A 63 2.59 -7.19 -6.28
C LEU A 63 3.11 -5.99 -7.09
N VAL A 64 3.51 -4.94 -6.38
CA VAL A 64 3.94 -3.67 -6.97
C VAL A 64 5.24 -3.25 -6.29
N HIS A 65 6.25 -2.98 -7.09
CA HIS A 65 7.52 -2.45 -6.60
C HIS A 65 7.39 -0.94 -6.34
N ALA A 66 8.14 -0.45 -5.37
CA ALA A 66 8.16 0.98 -5.08
C ALA A 66 8.67 1.79 -6.27
N MET A 67 8.11 2.98 -6.50
CA MET A 67 8.56 3.94 -7.50
C MET A 67 8.74 5.33 -6.88
N GLY A 68 9.67 6.11 -7.46
CA GLY A 68 10.01 7.43 -6.95
C GLY A 68 10.56 7.37 -5.53
N ASN A 69 9.92 8.12 -4.63
CA ASN A 69 10.26 8.18 -3.20
C ASN A 69 9.31 7.33 -2.34
N GLY A 70 8.56 6.41 -2.95
CA GLY A 70 7.70 5.49 -2.22
C GLY A 70 8.48 4.52 -1.33
N LYS A 71 7.80 3.95 -0.34
CA LYS A 71 8.38 3.02 0.64
C LYS A 71 8.79 1.72 -0.02
N ALA A 72 10.06 1.36 0.14
CA ALA A 72 10.62 0.11 -0.35
C ALA A 72 9.94 -1.12 0.26
N CYS A 73 9.93 -2.23 -0.49
CA CYS A 73 9.46 -3.51 0.00
C CYS A 73 10.35 -4.03 1.14
N PRO A 74 9.78 -4.72 2.15
CA PRO A 74 10.60 -5.45 3.11
C PRO A 74 11.40 -6.55 2.41
N ILE A 75 12.65 -6.75 2.85
CA ILE A 75 13.56 -7.77 2.30
C ILE A 75 13.04 -9.18 2.62
N SER A 76 12.47 -9.35 3.81
CA SER A 76 11.85 -10.60 4.23
C SER A 76 10.34 -10.52 4.03
N LEU A 77 9.81 -11.38 3.17
CA LEU A 77 8.37 -11.56 2.97
C LEU A 77 7.85 -12.72 3.82
N ILE A 78 8.34 -12.83 5.06
CA ILE A 78 7.89 -13.82 6.03
C ILE A 78 7.50 -13.06 7.29
N ARG A 79 6.25 -13.25 7.73
CA ARG A 79 5.78 -12.73 9.00
C ARG A 79 5.41 -13.89 9.92
N LYS A 80 5.82 -13.78 11.19
CA LYS A 80 5.42 -14.68 12.27
C LYS A 80 4.57 -13.90 13.27
N GLU A 81 3.49 -14.51 13.70
CA GLU A 81 2.60 -13.97 14.72
C GLU A 81 2.35 -15.03 15.79
N TYR A 82 2.13 -14.59 17.03
CA TYR A 82 1.75 -15.50 18.10
C TYR A 82 0.32 -15.96 17.90
N CYS A 83 0.08 -17.24 18.17
CA CYS A 83 -1.26 -17.79 18.19
C CYS A 83 -1.99 -17.32 19.43
N LEU A 84 -3.22 -16.84 19.26
CA LEU A 84 -4.11 -16.60 20.38
C LEU A 84 -4.87 -17.90 20.68
N VAL A 85 -5.18 -18.13 21.96
CA VAL A 85 -5.98 -19.29 22.36
C VAL A 85 -7.37 -19.12 21.75
N GLY A 86 -7.71 -19.97 20.78
CA GLY A 86 -8.97 -19.91 20.04
C GLY A 86 -8.88 -19.39 18.60
N ASP A 87 -7.68 -19.19 18.03
CA ASP A 87 -7.54 -18.97 16.57
C ASP A 87 -8.11 -20.18 15.80
N GLU A 88 -9.23 -19.96 15.13
CA GLU A 88 -9.97 -20.96 14.34
C GLU A 88 -9.33 -21.30 12.99
N ASP A 89 -8.21 -20.63 12.66
CA ASP A 89 -7.40 -20.79 11.45
C ASP A 89 -6.94 -22.24 11.19
N CYS A 90 -7.04 -23.12 12.20
CA CYS A 90 -6.70 -24.55 12.13
C CYS A 90 -7.86 -25.46 12.51
N THR A 91 -9.01 -25.30 11.87
CA THR A 91 -10.11 -26.26 12.01
C THR A 91 -9.80 -27.52 11.18
N GLY A 92 -8.90 -28.35 11.71
CA GLY A 92 -8.51 -29.60 11.03
C GLY A 92 -7.76 -30.66 11.82
N ALA A 93 -7.34 -30.45 13.08
CA ALA A 93 -6.61 -31.52 13.78
C ALA A 93 -6.83 -31.67 15.29
N ASN A 94 -7.38 -30.69 16.03
CA ASN A 94 -7.53 -30.87 17.47
C ASN A 94 -8.48 -29.83 18.08
N THR A 95 -9.77 -30.16 18.13
CA THR A 95 -10.73 -29.70 19.16
C THR A 95 -10.35 -30.23 20.56
N ALA A 96 -9.06 -30.15 20.92
CA ALA A 96 -8.52 -30.73 22.16
C ALA A 96 -7.60 -29.78 22.96
N SER A 97 -7.53 -28.50 22.62
CA SER A 97 -6.75 -27.52 23.38
C SER A 97 -7.23 -26.11 23.02
N ILE A 98 -7.89 -25.31 23.86
CA ILE A 98 -8.14 -25.34 25.29
C ILE A 98 -9.38 -24.43 25.47
N GLY A 99 -10.48 -24.97 25.98
CA GLY A 99 -11.74 -24.22 26.10
C GLY A 99 -12.82 -24.93 26.91
N ALA A 100 -12.43 -25.90 27.73
CA ALA A 100 -13.23 -26.32 28.87
C ALA A 100 -13.12 -25.23 29.96
N ALA A 101 -13.72 -24.07 29.73
CA ALA A 101 -14.13 -23.11 30.76
C ALA A 101 -14.81 -21.88 30.13
N ALA A 102 -16.04 -22.03 29.63
CA ALA A 102 -17.10 -21.01 29.71
C ALA A 102 -18.40 -21.52 29.06
N ASN A 103 -19.26 -22.15 29.88
CA ASN A 103 -20.72 -22.09 29.81
C ASN A 103 -21.39 -21.99 28.41
N HIS A 104 -21.22 -23.00 27.55
CA HIS A 104 -22.26 -23.35 26.59
C HIS A 104 -22.35 -24.87 26.55
N TRP A 105 -23.50 -25.39 26.96
CA TRP A 105 -23.85 -26.80 26.83
C TRP A 105 -23.84 -27.18 25.35
N VAL A 106 -22.68 -27.60 24.83
CA VAL A 106 -22.62 -28.30 23.56
C VAL A 106 -23.03 -29.75 23.84
N VAL A 107 -24.34 -29.94 23.84
CA VAL A 107 -24.95 -31.25 23.64
C VAL A 107 -24.72 -31.59 22.16
N GLY A 108 -23.88 -32.57 21.87
CA GLY A 108 -23.60 -32.96 20.48
C GLY A 108 -22.45 -33.94 20.36
N THR A 109 -22.62 -35.18 20.84
CA THR A 109 -22.86 -36.37 19.98
C THR A 109 -21.70 -36.75 19.07
N SER A 110 -20.96 -37.82 19.42
CA SER A 110 -20.69 -38.95 18.50
C SER A 110 -20.04 -40.14 19.21
N VAL A 111 -20.87 -41.16 19.41
CA VAL A 111 -20.64 -42.61 19.26
C VAL A 111 -19.19 -43.13 19.13
N ALA A 112 -18.59 -43.55 20.25
CA ALA A 112 -17.69 -44.71 20.27
C ALA A 112 -17.41 -45.16 21.70
N GLY A 113 -17.79 -46.40 22.03
CA GLY A 113 -17.19 -47.15 23.14
C GLY A 113 -17.97 -47.08 24.45
N ALA A 114 -18.64 -48.18 24.75
CA ALA A 114 -19.28 -48.47 26.02
C ALA A 114 -18.31 -48.44 27.22
N VAL A 115 -18.70 -47.80 28.31
CA VAL A 115 -18.41 -48.29 29.68
C VAL A 115 -19.64 -48.04 30.54
N LEU A 116 -20.38 -49.11 30.82
CA LEU A 116 -21.40 -49.17 31.86
C LEU A 116 -20.72 -49.04 33.22
N ILE A 117 -21.01 -47.98 33.96
CA ILE A 117 -20.89 -48.01 35.42
C ILE A 117 -22.23 -47.52 35.98
N GLY A 118 -23.16 -48.46 36.11
CA GLY A 118 -24.33 -48.27 36.96
C GLY A 118 -23.88 -48.35 38.42
N LEU A 119 -24.08 -47.26 39.17
CA LEU A 119 -24.05 -47.29 40.63
C LEU A 119 -25.31 -48.01 41.13
N LEU A 120 -25.08 -49.06 41.92
CA LEU A 120 -25.95 -49.49 43.02
C LEU A 120 -25.46 -48.83 44.29
#